data_AF-A0A2N3F806-F1
#
_entry.id   AF-A0A2N3F806-F1
#
_cell.length_a   1.000
_cell.length_b   1.000
_cell.length_c   1.000
_cell.angle_alpha   90.00
_cell.angle_beta   90.00
_cell.angle_gamma   90.00
#
_symmetry.space_group_name_H-M   'P 1'
#
loop_
_entity.id
_entity.type
_entity.pdbx_description
1 polymer ?
#
loop_
_entity_poly.entity_id
_entity_poly.type
_entity_poly.pdbx_seq_one_letter_code
_entity_poly.pdbx_strand_id
1 'polypeptide(L)'
;MKAPSTANRIVLVLISTMLLLLSAALAWGVMLDYQSRGLVPQGVTVVGHDLGGMTEAEARATIEEAVSSPMLRPVTVAGDGKTWTLDPKGIVSIDVESMLDAAYSPRRSATYLTRLNSQLTGQQLPADVKPQYSVDSAAIAAWVAQSAAQVDRNPVNAKRKIVKYAFKIRKSANGASVDQTSAVLAISQALSSDAALSSASRDVSLPVDVLRPKIRTSSFKTAIIVSLSECRIRLYKGEKLVKTYRCAPGRAAFPTPTGDFEINRKARFAPWINPGSAWAASMPRIIPGGPNNPMGSTKIGINYSGVYMHGVPPSEYSSIGTHASHGCMRMMPSDVLDLFGRVKVGDPVFIRP
;
A
#
# COMPACT_ATOMS: atom_id res chain seq x y z
N MET A 1 -69.69 -76.08 -28.21
CA MET A 1 -68.82 -75.34 -27.28
C MET A 1 -69.27 -75.63 -25.86
N LYS A 2 -68.46 -76.33 -25.05
CA LYS A 2 -68.77 -76.60 -23.62
C LYS A 2 -68.80 -75.27 -22.87
N ALA A 3 -69.84 -75.00 -22.09
CA ALA A 3 -69.89 -73.84 -21.21
C ALA A 3 -68.70 -73.90 -20.23
N PRO A 4 -67.98 -72.79 -20.00
CA PRO A 4 -66.86 -72.77 -19.05
C PRO A 4 -67.38 -73.17 -17.66
N SER A 5 -66.62 -74.02 -16.96
CA SER A 5 -66.96 -74.43 -15.58
C SER A 5 -67.12 -73.19 -14.68
N THR A 6 -67.89 -73.31 -13.60
CA THR A 6 -68.02 -72.24 -12.58
C THR A 6 -66.67 -71.73 -12.09
N ALA A 7 -65.65 -72.60 -12.02
CA ALA A 7 -64.26 -72.23 -11.75
C ALA A 7 -63.67 -71.25 -12.78
N ASN A 8 -63.89 -71.46 -14.09
CA ASN A 8 -63.40 -70.56 -15.14
C ASN A 8 -64.09 -69.18 -15.11
N ARG A 9 -65.36 -69.11 -14.70
CA ARG A 9 -66.07 -67.82 -14.51
C ARG A 9 -65.52 -67.03 -13.33
N ILE A 10 -65.23 -67.71 -12.22
CA ILE A 10 -64.59 -67.08 -11.05
C ILE A 10 -63.19 -66.57 -11.42
N VAL A 11 -62.40 -67.36 -12.15
CA VAL A 11 -61.07 -66.95 -12.63
C VAL A 11 -61.16 -65.74 -13.56
N LEU A 12 -62.13 -65.71 -14.50
CA LEU A 12 -62.35 -64.56 -15.38
C LEU A 12 -62.76 -63.29 -14.63
N VAL A 13 -63.63 -63.41 -13.62
CA VAL A 13 -64.03 -62.29 -12.76
C VAL A 13 -62.85 -61.80 -11.94
N LEU A 14 -62.04 -62.70 -11.38
CA LEU A 14 -60.83 -62.32 -10.63
C LEU A 14 -59.81 -61.61 -11.51
N ILE A 15 -59.54 -62.12 -12.71
CA ILE A 15 -58.64 -61.50 -13.68
C ILE A 15 -59.16 -60.12 -14.11
N SER A 16 -60.47 -59.99 -14.38
CA SER A 16 -61.04 -58.70 -14.78
C SER A 16 -60.99 -57.68 -13.64
N THR A 17 -61.31 -58.07 -12.39
CA THR A 17 -61.11 -57.19 -11.22
C THR A 17 -59.65 -56.81 -11.02
N MET A 18 -58.71 -57.73 -11.20
CA MET A 18 -57.28 -57.45 -11.07
C MET A 18 -56.81 -56.45 -12.13
N LEU A 19 -57.26 -56.61 -13.38
CA LEU A 19 -56.97 -55.67 -14.47
C LEU A 19 -57.59 -54.28 -14.21
N LEU A 20 -58.78 -54.22 -13.63
CA LEU A 20 -59.48 -52.98 -13.31
C LEU A 20 -58.81 -52.24 -12.13
N LEU A 21 -58.31 -52.98 -11.14
CA LEU A 21 -57.48 -52.43 -10.07
C LEU A 21 -56.13 -51.95 -10.58
N LEU A 22 -55.50 -52.70 -11.49
CA LEU A 22 -54.25 -52.31 -12.15
C LEU A 22 -54.41 -51.04 -12.98
N SER A 23 -55.50 -50.90 -13.74
CA SER A 23 -55.77 -49.69 -14.54
C SER A 23 -56.09 -48.49 -13.66
N ALA A 24 -56.86 -48.67 -12.59
CA ALA A 24 -57.11 -47.63 -11.60
C ALA A 24 -55.82 -47.18 -10.88
N ALA A 25 -54.95 -48.13 -10.50
CA ALA A 25 -53.65 -47.83 -9.92
C ALA A 25 -52.71 -47.11 -10.90
N LEU A 26 -52.74 -47.47 -12.19
CA LEU A 26 -51.97 -46.79 -13.22
C LEU A 26 -52.48 -45.35 -13.44
N ALA A 27 -53.80 -45.17 -13.52
CA ALA A 27 -54.43 -43.86 -13.67
C ALA A 27 -54.16 -42.96 -12.46
N TRP A 28 -54.21 -43.52 -11.25
CA TRP A 28 -53.81 -42.85 -10.02
C TRP A 28 -52.35 -42.43 -10.04
N GLY A 29 -51.45 -43.33 -10.46
CA GLY A 29 -50.02 -43.04 -10.58
C GLY A 29 -49.70 -41.95 -11.61
N VAL A 30 -50.40 -41.96 -12.75
CA VAL A 30 -50.30 -40.89 -13.75
C VAL A 30 -50.83 -39.56 -13.21
N MET A 31 -51.93 -39.57 -12.46
CA MET A 31 -52.48 -38.37 -11.83
C MET A 31 -51.52 -37.77 -10.80
N LEU A 32 -50.92 -38.61 -9.95
CA LEU A 32 -49.89 -38.20 -8.98
C LEU A 32 -48.63 -37.66 -9.67
N ASP A 33 -48.13 -38.32 -10.72
CA ASP A 33 -47.00 -37.81 -11.51
C ASP A 33 -47.35 -36.48 -12.18
N TYR A 34 -48.60 -36.29 -12.61
CA TYR A 34 -49.10 -35.05 -13.22
C TYR A 34 -49.21 -33.89 -12.22
N GLN A 35 -49.83 -34.11 -11.06
CA GLN A 35 -49.98 -33.09 -10.01
C GLN A 35 -48.64 -32.64 -9.46
N SER A 36 -47.68 -33.56 -9.38
CA SER A 36 -46.36 -33.23 -8.86
C SER A 36 -45.50 -32.45 -9.87
N ARG A 37 -45.86 -32.32 -11.18
CA ARG A 37 -44.97 -31.82 -12.28
C ARG A 37 -44.24 -30.51 -12.03
N GLY A 38 -44.81 -29.61 -11.25
CA GLY A 38 -44.21 -28.32 -10.90
C GLY A 38 -43.31 -28.33 -9.65
N LEU A 39 -43.20 -29.48 -8.97
CA LEU A 39 -42.50 -29.59 -7.69
C LEU A 39 -41.08 -30.13 -7.85
N VAL A 40 -40.17 -29.58 -7.05
CA VAL A 40 -38.79 -30.06 -6.91
C VAL A 40 -38.80 -31.46 -6.25
N PRO A 41 -37.98 -32.42 -6.71
CA PRO A 41 -37.87 -33.73 -6.08
C PRO A 41 -37.51 -33.67 -4.59
N GLN A 42 -38.03 -34.61 -3.81
CA GLN A 42 -37.70 -34.74 -2.39
C GLN A 42 -36.22 -35.07 -2.18
N GLY A 43 -35.57 -34.37 -1.24
CA GLY A 43 -34.15 -34.53 -0.91
C GLY A 43 -33.19 -33.66 -1.73
N VAL A 44 -33.69 -32.75 -2.57
CA VAL A 44 -32.86 -31.74 -3.25
C VAL A 44 -32.58 -30.60 -2.28
N THR A 45 -31.30 -30.24 -2.12
CA THR A 45 -30.88 -29.15 -1.23
C THR A 45 -30.06 -28.09 -1.96
N VAL A 46 -30.03 -26.87 -1.42
CA VAL A 46 -29.13 -25.80 -1.85
C VAL A 46 -28.49 -25.16 -0.61
N VAL A 47 -27.16 -25.21 -0.49
CA VAL A 47 -26.43 -24.69 0.70
C VAL A 47 -27.07 -25.17 2.01
N GLY A 48 -27.41 -26.46 2.08
CA GLY A 48 -28.06 -27.09 3.24
C GLY A 48 -29.54 -26.77 3.47
N HIS A 49 -30.18 -25.95 2.63
CA HIS A 49 -31.63 -25.68 2.68
C HIS A 49 -32.39 -26.70 1.81
N ASP A 50 -33.46 -27.28 2.35
CA ASP A 50 -34.31 -28.23 1.62
C ASP A 50 -35.20 -27.51 0.61
N LEU A 51 -35.18 -27.98 -0.64
CA LEU A 51 -36.03 -27.52 -1.74
C LEU A 51 -37.13 -28.52 -2.06
N GLY A 52 -37.12 -29.71 -1.45
CA GLY A 52 -38.02 -30.81 -1.78
C GLY A 52 -39.50 -30.44 -1.65
N GLY A 53 -40.25 -30.68 -2.72
CA GLY A 53 -41.69 -30.41 -2.75
C GLY A 53 -42.07 -28.94 -2.95
N MET A 54 -41.12 -28.03 -3.13
CA MET A 54 -41.39 -26.63 -3.45
C MET A 54 -41.80 -26.46 -4.92
N THR A 55 -42.67 -25.49 -5.17
CA THR A 55 -42.95 -24.96 -6.52
C THR A 55 -41.78 -24.14 -7.05
N GLU A 56 -41.76 -23.82 -8.35
CA GLU A 56 -40.67 -23.05 -8.95
C GLU A 56 -40.50 -21.67 -8.32
N ALA A 57 -41.61 -21.01 -7.99
CA ALA A 57 -41.59 -19.71 -7.33
C ALA A 57 -41.03 -19.80 -5.88
N GLU A 58 -41.40 -20.85 -5.14
CA GLU A 58 -40.91 -21.08 -3.77
C GLU A 58 -39.43 -21.49 -3.77
N ALA A 59 -39.02 -22.37 -4.69
CA ALA A 59 -37.64 -22.78 -4.86
C ALA A 59 -36.76 -21.59 -5.26
N ARG A 60 -37.24 -20.73 -6.17
CA ARG A 60 -36.56 -19.49 -6.56
C ARG A 60 -36.35 -18.57 -5.36
N ALA A 61 -37.41 -18.28 -4.61
CA ALA A 61 -37.33 -17.43 -3.43
C ALA A 61 -36.35 -18.00 -2.40
N THR A 62 -36.37 -19.32 -2.18
CA THR A 62 -35.46 -20.00 -1.26
C THR A 62 -34.00 -19.93 -1.74
N ILE A 63 -33.73 -20.12 -3.04
CA ILE A 63 -32.39 -19.97 -3.61
C ILE A 63 -31.90 -18.51 -3.50
N GLU A 64 -32.76 -17.53 -3.78
CA GLU A 64 -32.42 -16.11 -3.64
C GLU A 64 -32.11 -15.73 -2.19
N GLU A 65 -32.86 -16.26 -1.22
CA GLU A 65 -32.60 -16.05 0.20
C GLU A 65 -31.31 -16.76 0.67
N ALA A 66 -31.13 -18.03 0.30
CA ALA A 66 -30.02 -18.85 0.78
C ALA A 66 -28.68 -18.52 0.10
N VAL A 67 -28.70 -18.09 -1.16
CA VAL A 67 -27.50 -17.83 -1.96
C VAL A 67 -27.34 -16.34 -2.24
N SER A 68 -28.35 -15.70 -2.84
CA SER A 68 -28.20 -14.32 -3.31
C SER A 68 -28.02 -13.33 -2.15
N SER A 69 -28.82 -13.43 -1.09
CA SER A 69 -28.77 -12.50 0.04
C SER A 69 -27.42 -12.54 0.78
N PRO A 70 -26.85 -13.70 1.12
CA PRO A 70 -25.50 -13.79 1.69
C PRO A 70 -24.39 -13.27 0.78
N MET A 71 -24.43 -13.62 -0.51
CA MET A 71 -23.37 -13.26 -1.45
C MET A 71 -23.32 -11.76 -1.75
N LEU A 72 -24.47 -11.09 -1.75
CA LEU A 72 -24.60 -9.64 -1.97
C LEU A 72 -24.37 -8.79 -0.71
N ARG A 73 -23.96 -9.39 0.42
CA ARG A 73 -23.59 -8.61 1.61
C ARG A 73 -22.34 -7.76 1.36
N PRO A 74 -22.35 -6.48 1.78
CA PRO A 74 -21.20 -5.60 1.64
C PRO A 74 -19.93 -6.16 2.29
N VAL A 75 -18.79 -5.89 1.66
CA VAL A 75 -17.46 -6.23 2.18
C VAL A 75 -16.80 -4.97 2.72
N THR A 76 -16.35 -5.01 3.96
CA THR A 76 -15.57 -3.92 4.57
C THR A 76 -14.11 -4.10 4.17
N VAL A 77 -13.51 -3.05 3.64
CA VAL A 77 -12.13 -3.07 3.18
C VAL A 77 -11.38 -1.97 3.90
N ALA A 78 -10.27 -2.30 4.58
CA ALA A 78 -9.49 -1.33 5.35
C ALA A 78 -8.03 -1.28 4.87
N GLY A 79 -7.43 -0.09 4.83
CA GLY A 79 -6.05 0.09 4.39
C GLY A 79 -5.51 1.47 4.76
N ASP A 80 -4.31 1.51 5.34
CA ASP A 80 -3.62 2.75 5.74
C ASP A 80 -4.50 3.70 6.60
N GLY A 81 -5.27 3.12 7.54
CA GLY A 81 -6.17 3.85 8.44
C GLY A 81 -7.48 4.34 7.82
N LYS A 82 -7.73 4.02 6.54
CA LYS A 82 -9.01 4.27 5.86
C LYS A 82 -9.83 3.00 5.78
N THR A 83 -11.15 3.17 5.71
CA THR A 83 -12.12 2.09 5.57
C THR A 83 -13.08 2.42 4.44
N TRP A 84 -13.37 1.45 3.59
CA TRP A 84 -14.33 1.51 2.51
C TRP A 84 -15.29 0.33 2.59
N THR A 85 -16.44 0.48 1.95
CA THR A 85 -17.43 -0.57 1.82
C THR A 85 -17.61 -0.88 0.33
N LEU A 86 -17.42 -2.13 -0.04
CA LEU A 86 -17.65 -2.65 -1.38
C LEU A 86 -19.03 -3.29 -1.43
N ASP A 87 -19.90 -2.73 -2.28
CA ASP A 87 -21.19 -3.36 -2.62
C ASP A 87 -20.94 -4.40 -3.73
N PRO A 88 -21.22 -5.70 -3.52
CA PRO A 88 -21.05 -6.73 -4.53
C PRO A 88 -22.03 -6.62 -5.70
N LYS A 89 -23.08 -5.79 -5.61
CA LYS A 89 -24.04 -5.59 -6.70
C LYS A 89 -23.33 -5.12 -7.97
N GLY A 90 -23.54 -5.87 -9.06
CA GLY A 90 -22.88 -5.61 -10.35
C GLY A 90 -21.45 -6.15 -10.46
N ILE A 91 -20.87 -6.68 -9.36
CA ILE A 91 -19.58 -7.39 -9.35
C ILE A 91 -19.82 -8.90 -9.30
N VAL A 92 -20.78 -9.34 -8.49
CA VAL A 92 -21.17 -10.75 -8.35
C VAL A 92 -22.46 -10.96 -9.11
N SER A 93 -22.43 -11.84 -10.11
CA SER A 93 -23.61 -12.28 -10.84
C SER A 93 -23.97 -13.70 -10.41
N ILE A 94 -25.20 -13.91 -9.97
CA ILE A 94 -25.69 -15.19 -9.46
C ILE A 94 -26.67 -15.75 -10.48
N ASP A 95 -26.43 -16.97 -10.95
CA ASP A 95 -27.27 -17.62 -11.95
C ASP A 95 -28.32 -18.50 -11.26
N VAL A 96 -29.40 -17.86 -10.83
CA VAL A 96 -30.54 -18.52 -10.18
C VAL A 96 -31.24 -19.48 -11.13
N GLU A 97 -31.31 -19.18 -12.43
CA GLU A 97 -31.95 -20.03 -13.42
C GLU A 97 -31.20 -21.36 -13.58
N SER A 98 -29.88 -21.33 -13.69
CA SER A 98 -29.06 -22.54 -13.75
C SER A 98 -29.18 -23.39 -12.48
N MET A 99 -29.32 -22.76 -11.30
CA MET A 99 -29.55 -23.46 -10.04
C MET A 99 -30.95 -24.09 -9.97
N LEU A 100 -31.98 -23.39 -10.45
CA LEU A 100 -33.33 -23.94 -10.56
C LEU A 100 -33.36 -25.13 -11.52
N ASP A 101 -32.79 -24.99 -12.72
CA ASP A 101 -32.71 -26.10 -13.68
C ASP A 101 -31.97 -27.31 -13.10
N ALA A 102 -30.90 -27.09 -12.34
CA ALA A 102 -30.19 -28.16 -11.63
C ALA A 102 -31.06 -28.82 -10.55
N ALA A 103 -31.89 -28.05 -9.81
CA ALA A 103 -32.82 -28.59 -8.83
C ALA A 103 -33.90 -29.49 -9.45
N TYR A 104 -34.37 -29.15 -10.65
CA TYR A 104 -35.39 -29.93 -11.38
C TYR A 104 -34.81 -31.06 -12.26
N SER A 105 -33.52 -31.02 -12.57
CA SER A 105 -32.84 -31.98 -13.44
C SER A 105 -33.01 -33.45 -13.04
N PRO A 106 -32.86 -33.86 -11.76
CA PRO A 106 -33.01 -35.26 -11.33
C PRO A 106 -34.35 -35.86 -11.76
N ARG A 107 -35.38 -35.03 -11.84
CA ARG A 107 -36.70 -35.44 -12.31
C ARG A 107 -36.77 -35.61 -13.82
N ARG A 108 -36.23 -34.64 -14.57
CA ARG A 108 -36.21 -34.66 -16.05
C ARG A 108 -35.48 -35.91 -16.56
N SER A 109 -34.46 -36.37 -15.84
CA SER A 109 -33.70 -37.58 -16.14
C SER A 109 -34.32 -38.89 -15.62
N ALA A 110 -35.22 -38.85 -14.63
CA ALA A 110 -35.78 -40.05 -14.01
C ALA A 110 -36.90 -40.68 -14.87
N THR A 111 -36.90 -42.02 -14.96
CA THR A 111 -37.99 -42.75 -15.62
C THR A 111 -39.31 -42.66 -14.83
N TYR A 112 -40.44 -42.90 -15.49
CA TYR A 112 -41.77 -42.91 -14.84
C TYR A 112 -41.81 -43.83 -13.61
N LEU A 113 -41.26 -45.05 -13.73
CA LEU A 113 -41.24 -46.01 -12.62
C LEU A 113 -40.39 -45.53 -11.44
N THR A 114 -39.26 -44.87 -11.71
CA THR A 114 -38.40 -44.29 -10.66
C THR A 114 -39.10 -43.16 -9.91
N ARG A 115 -39.83 -42.28 -10.63
CA ARG A 115 -40.58 -41.18 -10.01
C ARG A 115 -41.78 -41.67 -9.21
N LEU A 116 -42.49 -42.68 -9.73
CA LEU A 116 -43.61 -43.27 -9.02
C LEU A 116 -43.13 -44.00 -7.76
N ASN A 117 -42.02 -44.74 -7.85
CA ASN A 117 -41.43 -45.42 -6.70
C ASN A 117 -40.99 -44.44 -5.63
N SER A 118 -40.32 -43.33 -5.99
CA SER A 118 -39.91 -42.31 -5.02
C SER A 118 -41.10 -41.66 -4.32
N GLN A 119 -42.19 -41.40 -5.03
CA GLN A 119 -43.42 -40.85 -4.46
C GLN A 119 -44.13 -41.83 -3.51
N LEU A 120 -44.14 -43.13 -3.82
CA LEU A 120 -44.83 -44.15 -3.01
C LEU A 120 -44.02 -44.59 -1.80
N THR A 121 -42.70 -44.69 -1.93
CA THR A 121 -41.81 -45.20 -0.87
C THR A 121 -41.18 -44.09 -0.03
N GLY A 122 -41.34 -42.83 -0.43
CA GLY A 122 -40.64 -41.70 0.18
C GLY A 122 -39.13 -41.71 -0.10
N GLN A 123 -38.65 -42.54 -1.04
CA GLN A 123 -37.25 -42.61 -1.40
C GLN A 123 -36.79 -41.26 -1.97
N GLN A 124 -35.87 -40.61 -1.27
CA GLN A 124 -35.32 -39.32 -1.68
C GLN A 124 -34.46 -39.48 -2.94
N LEU A 125 -34.45 -38.43 -3.77
CA LEU A 125 -33.51 -38.27 -4.88
C LEU A 125 -32.50 -37.20 -4.46
N PRO A 126 -31.50 -37.55 -3.62
CA PRO A 126 -30.59 -36.57 -3.07
C PRO A 126 -29.81 -35.90 -4.18
N ALA A 127 -29.94 -34.58 -4.27
CA ALA A 127 -29.15 -33.76 -5.17
C ALA A 127 -28.78 -32.46 -4.45
N ASP A 128 -27.49 -32.21 -4.34
CA ASP A 128 -26.97 -30.96 -3.79
C ASP A 128 -26.73 -29.97 -4.93
N VAL A 129 -27.56 -28.93 -5.00
CA VAL A 129 -27.46 -27.87 -5.99
C VAL A 129 -26.33 -26.94 -5.59
N LYS A 130 -25.24 -26.99 -6.36
CA LYS A 130 -24.09 -26.11 -6.13
C LYS A 130 -24.42 -24.67 -6.55
N PRO A 131 -24.06 -23.66 -5.73
CA PRO A 131 -24.19 -22.27 -6.10
C PRO A 131 -23.47 -21.96 -7.43
N GLN A 132 -24.20 -21.34 -8.36
CA GLN A 132 -23.65 -20.88 -9.63
C GLN A 132 -23.50 -19.36 -9.60
N TYR A 133 -22.27 -18.87 -9.69
CA TYR A 133 -21.99 -17.44 -9.69
C TYR A 133 -20.71 -17.12 -10.48
N SER A 134 -20.61 -15.87 -10.92
CA SER A 134 -19.39 -15.31 -11.50
C SER A 134 -19.03 -14.00 -10.80
N VAL A 135 -17.72 -13.74 -10.72
CA VAL A 135 -17.17 -12.54 -10.09
C VAL A 135 -16.41 -11.74 -11.13
N ASP A 136 -16.80 -10.49 -11.34
CA ASP A 136 -16.13 -9.59 -12.26
C ASP A 136 -14.84 -9.04 -11.65
N SER A 137 -13.72 -9.68 -12.00
CA SER A 137 -12.38 -9.25 -11.59
C SER A 137 -12.01 -7.84 -12.08
N ALA A 138 -12.56 -7.38 -13.21
CA ALA A 138 -12.28 -6.05 -13.73
C ALA A 138 -13.02 -4.97 -12.93
N ALA A 139 -14.25 -5.24 -12.51
CA ALA A 139 -14.99 -4.36 -11.61
C ALA A 139 -14.30 -4.24 -10.23
N ILE A 140 -13.78 -5.35 -9.69
CA ILE A 140 -12.95 -5.32 -8.47
C ILE A 140 -11.69 -4.47 -8.69
N ALA A 141 -10.98 -4.68 -9.80
CA ALA A 141 -9.78 -3.92 -10.11
C ALA A 141 -10.05 -2.42 -10.24
N ALA A 142 -11.16 -2.03 -10.88
CA ALA A 142 -11.57 -0.64 -10.98
C ALA A 142 -11.88 -0.02 -9.61
N TRP A 143 -12.58 -0.75 -8.74
CA TRP A 143 -12.87 -0.31 -7.38
C TRP A 143 -11.61 -0.21 -6.51
N VAL A 144 -10.69 -1.19 -6.63
CA VAL A 144 -9.38 -1.15 -5.95
C VAL A 144 -8.57 0.04 -6.43
N ALA A 145 -8.53 0.32 -7.74
CA ALA A 145 -7.82 1.48 -8.28
C ALA A 145 -8.40 2.81 -7.75
N GLN A 146 -9.72 2.93 -7.63
CA GLN A 146 -10.36 4.11 -7.06
C GLN A 146 -10.04 4.28 -5.57
N SER A 147 -10.01 3.19 -4.81
CA SER A 147 -9.65 3.20 -3.39
C SER A 147 -8.15 3.49 -3.19
N ALA A 148 -7.30 2.88 -4.02
CA ALA A 148 -5.86 3.10 -4.06
C ALA A 148 -5.53 4.56 -4.35
N ALA A 149 -6.24 5.23 -5.27
CA ALA A 149 -6.04 6.67 -5.54
C ALA A 149 -6.22 7.57 -4.29
N GLN A 150 -6.94 7.11 -3.27
CA GLN A 150 -7.09 7.84 -2.01
C GLN A 150 -5.95 7.57 -1.02
N VAL A 151 -5.20 6.47 -1.17
CA VAL A 151 -4.10 6.05 -0.28
C VAL A 151 -2.75 6.41 -0.90
N ASP A 152 -2.62 6.15 -2.20
CA ASP A 152 -1.42 6.25 -2.99
C ASP A 152 -0.87 7.67 -2.93
N ARG A 153 0.30 7.77 -2.33
CA ARG A 153 1.00 9.04 -2.16
C ARG A 153 2.47 8.83 -2.45
N ASN A 154 3.00 9.71 -3.29
CA ASN A 154 4.43 9.70 -3.57
C ASN A 154 5.24 10.08 -2.33
N PRO A 155 6.39 9.43 -2.09
CA PRO A 155 7.26 9.82 -0.99
C PRO A 155 7.81 11.22 -1.22
N VAL A 156 7.90 12.00 -0.15
CA VAL A 156 8.41 13.37 -0.19
C VAL A 156 9.86 13.37 0.24
N ASN A 157 10.76 13.74 -0.67
CA ASN A 157 12.18 13.92 -0.34
C ASN A 157 12.39 15.13 0.56
N ALA A 158 13.32 15.00 1.51
CA ALA A 158 13.77 16.13 2.28
C ALA A 158 14.53 17.12 1.40
N LYS A 159 14.32 18.42 1.63
CA LYS A 159 15.01 19.49 0.89
C LYS A 159 15.58 20.52 1.85
N ARG A 160 16.83 20.90 1.63
CA ARG A 160 17.48 22.01 2.34
C ARG A 160 16.89 23.33 1.88
N LYS A 161 16.67 24.25 2.81
CA LYS A 161 16.27 25.63 2.55
C LYS A 161 17.09 26.55 3.44
N ILE A 162 17.57 27.65 2.86
CA ILE A 162 18.26 28.69 3.61
C ILE A 162 17.37 29.92 3.56
N VAL A 163 16.93 30.37 4.72
CA VAL A 163 16.09 31.57 4.85
C VAL A 163 16.94 32.61 5.57
N LYS A 164 17.40 33.62 4.82
CA LYS A 164 18.41 34.59 5.28
C LYS A 164 19.70 33.87 5.73
N TYR A 165 19.86 33.61 7.02
CA TYR A 165 21.01 32.89 7.61
C TYR A 165 20.60 31.67 8.47
N ALA A 166 19.35 31.21 8.34
CA ALA A 166 18.81 30.06 9.04
C ALA A 166 18.77 28.82 8.13
N PHE A 167 19.32 27.70 8.63
CA PHE A 167 19.21 26.42 7.97
C PHE A 167 17.88 25.75 8.33
N LYS A 168 17.05 25.51 7.33
CA LYS A 168 15.75 24.86 7.43
C LYS A 168 15.71 23.64 6.54
N ILE A 169 14.94 22.64 6.93
CA ILE A 169 14.76 21.38 6.21
C ILE A 169 13.27 21.20 5.99
N ARG A 170 12.85 21.15 4.72
CA ARG A 170 11.57 20.52 4.41
C ARG A 170 11.73 19.04 4.73
N LYS A 171 11.02 18.56 5.75
CA LYS A 171 11.13 17.18 6.22
C LYS A 171 10.69 16.20 5.13
N SER A 172 11.37 15.05 5.07
CA SER A 172 10.94 13.93 4.26
C SER A 172 9.72 13.25 4.88
N ALA A 173 8.82 12.74 4.03
CA ALA A 173 7.68 11.93 4.44
C ALA A 173 7.64 10.64 3.62
N ASN A 174 7.19 9.56 4.24
CA ASN A 174 6.98 8.30 3.53
C ASN A 174 5.76 8.43 2.60
N GLY A 175 5.88 7.79 1.44
CA GLY A 175 4.76 7.51 0.57
C GLY A 175 4.04 6.23 0.99
N ALA A 176 2.97 5.92 0.27
CA ALA A 176 2.22 4.68 0.37
C ALA A 176 1.77 4.29 -1.04
N SER A 177 1.70 2.99 -1.30
CA SER A 177 1.17 2.43 -2.54
C SER A 177 0.38 1.18 -2.21
N VAL A 178 -0.86 1.07 -2.68
CA VAL A 178 -1.62 -0.17 -2.57
C VAL A 178 -1.08 -1.18 -3.58
N ASP A 179 -0.80 -2.41 -3.14
CA ASP A 179 -0.56 -3.53 -4.05
C ASP A 179 -1.91 -3.97 -4.63
N GLN A 180 -2.24 -3.40 -5.79
CA GLN A 180 -3.54 -3.63 -6.43
C GLN A 180 -3.75 -5.08 -6.82
N THR A 181 -2.70 -5.82 -7.20
CA THR A 181 -2.80 -7.22 -7.60
C THR A 181 -3.21 -8.09 -6.42
N SER A 182 -2.51 -7.93 -5.29
CA SER A 182 -2.82 -8.65 -4.06
C SER A 182 -4.16 -8.22 -3.47
N ALA A 183 -4.52 -6.94 -3.59
CA ALA A 183 -5.83 -6.43 -3.18
C ALA A 183 -6.99 -7.05 -3.97
N VAL A 184 -6.89 -7.09 -5.30
CA VAL A 184 -7.89 -7.73 -6.18
C VAL A 184 -8.04 -9.20 -5.82
N LEU A 185 -6.93 -9.91 -5.60
CA LEU A 185 -6.98 -11.32 -5.20
C LEU A 185 -7.68 -11.51 -3.85
N ALA A 186 -7.32 -10.71 -2.84
CA ALA A 186 -7.91 -10.81 -1.51
C ALA A 186 -9.43 -10.52 -1.52
N ILE A 187 -9.86 -9.50 -2.27
CA ILE A 187 -11.29 -9.20 -2.43
C ILE A 187 -12.00 -10.29 -3.24
N SER A 188 -11.37 -10.81 -4.30
CA SER A 188 -11.95 -11.89 -5.10
C SER A 188 -12.18 -13.14 -4.24
N GLN A 189 -11.21 -13.52 -3.40
CA GLN A 189 -11.34 -14.64 -2.46
C GLN A 189 -12.42 -14.38 -1.39
N ALA A 190 -12.50 -13.14 -0.89
CA ALA A 190 -13.55 -12.76 0.03
C ALA A 190 -14.93 -12.87 -0.64
N LEU A 191 -15.03 -12.58 -1.94
CA LEU A 191 -16.25 -12.64 -2.76
C LEU A 191 -16.66 -14.06 -3.21
N SER A 192 -15.68 -14.94 -3.47
CA SER A 192 -15.88 -16.27 -4.09
C SER A 192 -15.84 -17.46 -3.14
N SER A 193 -15.58 -17.27 -1.85
CA SER A 193 -15.46 -18.40 -0.93
C SER A 193 -16.83 -18.86 -0.37
N ASP A 194 -16.94 -20.13 0.02
CA ASP A 194 -18.01 -20.61 0.93
C ASP A 194 -18.07 -19.78 2.24
N ALA A 195 -17.00 -19.01 2.53
CA ALA A 195 -17.00 -18.00 3.59
C ALA A 195 -18.03 -16.89 3.35
N ALA A 196 -18.34 -16.53 2.10
CA ALA A 196 -19.44 -15.62 1.75
C ALA A 196 -20.80 -16.12 2.28
N LEU A 197 -20.98 -17.44 2.27
CA LEU A 197 -22.20 -18.12 2.69
C LEU A 197 -22.20 -18.41 4.21
N SER A 198 -21.04 -18.50 4.86
CA SER A 198 -20.91 -18.95 6.26
C SER A 198 -20.47 -17.89 7.28
N SER A 199 -19.85 -16.78 6.87
CA SER A 199 -19.30 -15.78 7.81
C SER A 199 -20.13 -14.49 7.89
N ALA A 200 -20.27 -13.94 9.10
CA ALA A 200 -21.09 -12.77 9.39
C ALA A 200 -20.37 -11.43 9.10
N SER A 201 -19.03 -11.40 9.08
CA SER A 201 -18.23 -10.22 8.75
C SER A 201 -17.22 -10.55 7.65
N ARG A 202 -17.18 -9.74 6.59
CA ARG A 202 -16.23 -9.83 5.48
C ARG A 202 -15.31 -8.62 5.55
N ASP A 203 -14.27 -8.74 6.38
CA ASP A 203 -13.26 -7.70 6.56
C ASP A 203 -12.00 -8.07 5.76
N VAL A 204 -11.61 -7.19 4.81
CA VAL A 204 -10.42 -7.37 3.97
C VAL A 204 -9.43 -6.25 4.24
N SER A 205 -8.19 -6.61 4.56
CA SER A 205 -7.10 -5.62 4.67
C SER A 205 -6.43 -5.42 3.32
N LEU A 206 -6.34 -4.18 2.85
CA LEU A 206 -5.56 -3.83 1.67
C LEU A 206 -4.07 -3.91 1.99
N PRO A 207 -3.27 -4.61 1.17
CA PRO A 207 -1.82 -4.58 1.29
C PRO A 207 -1.31 -3.21 0.83
N VAL A 208 -0.68 -2.47 1.74
CA VAL A 208 -0.12 -1.14 1.48
C VAL A 208 1.39 -1.16 1.70
N ASP A 209 2.13 -0.88 0.63
CA ASP A 209 3.58 -0.75 0.63
C ASP A 209 4.02 0.64 1.04
N VAL A 210 4.97 0.70 1.98
CA VAL A 210 5.56 1.97 2.44
C VAL A 210 6.68 2.40 1.50
N LEU A 211 6.40 3.36 0.62
CA LEU A 211 7.40 3.96 -0.26
C LEU A 211 8.33 4.89 0.53
N ARG A 212 9.62 4.58 0.56
CA ARG A 212 10.60 5.37 1.33
C ARG A 212 11.19 6.50 0.47
N PRO A 213 11.35 7.72 1.01
CA PRO A 213 11.98 8.82 0.28
C PRO A 213 13.47 8.56 0.04
N LYS A 214 13.96 8.95 -1.14
CA LYS A 214 15.37 8.83 -1.54
C LYS A 214 16.28 9.68 -0.65
N ILE A 215 15.84 10.90 -0.30
CA ILE A 215 16.56 11.80 0.61
C ILE A 215 15.76 11.93 1.90
N ARG A 216 16.35 11.48 3.01
CA ARG A 216 15.74 11.57 4.34
C ARG A 216 16.15 12.85 5.04
N THR A 217 15.29 13.35 5.93
CA THR A 217 15.61 14.47 6.83
C THR A 217 16.91 14.22 7.59
N SER A 218 17.15 12.97 8.00
CA SER A 218 18.34 12.55 8.73
C SER A 218 19.64 12.62 7.93
N SER A 219 19.57 12.79 6.60
CA SER A 219 20.75 13.00 5.75
C SER A 219 21.36 14.40 5.95
N PHE A 220 20.57 15.38 6.40
CA PHE A 220 21.04 16.75 6.67
C PHE A 220 21.50 16.91 8.11
N LYS A 221 22.65 16.30 8.44
CA LYS A 221 23.19 16.26 9.81
C LYS A 221 23.89 17.55 10.23
N THR A 222 24.71 18.13 9.35
CA THR A 222 25.49 19.34 9.63
C THR A 222 25.30 20.34 8.50
N ALA A 223 25.28 21.62 8.82
CA ALA A 223 25.41 22.70 7.84
C ALA A 223 26.17 23.88 8.44
N ILE A 224 26.97 24.56 7.62
CA ILE A 224 27.66 25.78 7.99
C ILE A 224 27.08 26.91 7.16
N ILE A 225 26.67 28.00 7.80
CA ILE A 225 26.21 29.21 7.11
C ILE A 225 27.15 30.36 7.49
N VAL A 226 27.77 30.97 6.48
CA VAL A 226 28.61 32.15 6.62
C VAL A 226 27.80 33.36 6.15
N SER A 227 27.65 34.35 7.03
CA SER A 227 27.12 35.67 6.70
C SER A 227 28.29 36.65 6.64
N LEU A 228 28.53 37.22 5.46
CA LEU A 228 29.63 38.15 5.22
C LEU A 228 29.37 39.49 5.90
N SER A 229 28.19 40.07 5.69
CA SER A 229 27.72 41.32 6.31
C SER A 229 27.78 41.30 7.85
N GLU A 230 27.42 40.18 8.48
CA GLU A 230 27.46 40.06 9.93
C GLU A 230 28.83 39.59 10.46
N CYS A 231 29.76 39.21 9.58
CA CYS A 231 31.04 38.61 9.93
C CYS A 231 30.87 37.39 10.87
N ARG A 232 29.90 36.52 10.56
CA ARG A 232 29.54 35.34 11.38
C ARG A 232 29.60 34.04 10.60
N ILE A 233 30.05 32.99 11.29
CA ILE A 233 29.93 31.59 10.85
C ILE A 233 29.00 30.88 11.82
N ARG A 234 27.93 30.27 11.32
CA ARG A 234 26.92 29.56 12.10
C ARG A 234 27.00 28.07 11.80
N LEU A 235 27.15 27.26 12.84
CA LEU A 235 27.12 25.81 12.76
C LEU A 235 25.75 25.29 13.16
N TYR A 236 25.12 24.55 12.26
CA TYR A 236 23.86 23.87 12.48
C TYR A 236 24.05 22.36 12.58
N LYS A 237 23.26 21.72 13.45
CA LYS A 237 23.05 20.27 13.47
C LYS A 237 21.56 20.00 13.27
N GLY A 238 21.20 19.41 12.12
CA GLY A 238 19.82 19.52 11.62
C GLY A 238 19.43 20.99 11.52
N GLU A 239 18.23 21.36 11.99
CA GLU A 239 17.77 22.77 12.04
C GLU A 239 18.23 23.54 13.28
N LYS A 240 18.90 22.89 14.24
CA LYS A 240 19.33 23.53 15.49
C LYS A 240 20.65 24.29 15.28
N LEU A 241 20.64 25.59 15.56
CA LEU A 241 21.86 26.39 15.66
C LEU A 241 22.64 25.91 16.90
N VAL A 242 23.83 25.34 16.68
CA VAL A 242 24.67 24.81 17.75
C VAL A 242 25.64 25.87 18.26
N LYS A 243 26.25 26.63 17.35
CA LYS A 243 27.21 27.66 17.72
C LYS A 243 27.35 28.72 16.64
N THR A 244 27.66 29.94 17.06
CA THR A 244 28.00 31.07 16.19
C THR A 244 29.41 31.54 16.52
N TYR A 245 30.25 31.66 15.51
CA TYR A 245 31.61 32.16 15.59
C TYR A 245 31.72 33.52 14.91
N ARG A 246 32.64 34.35 15.39
CA ARG A 246 33.05 35.55 14.64
C ARG A 246 34.06 35.15 13.59
N CYS A 247 34.02 35.82 12.44
CA CYS A 247 35.07 35.68 11.43
C CYS A 247 35.52 37.04 10.89
N ALA A 248 36.62 37.06 10.15
CA ALA A 248 37.03 38.18 9.30
C ALA A 248 37.02 37.71 7.84
N PRO A 249 35.97 38.04 7.06
CA PRO A 249 35.93 37.74 5.64
C PRO A 249 36.93 38.57 4.82
N GLY A 250 36.96 38.28 3.52
CA GLY A 250 37.74 39.02 2.53
C GLY A 250 37.36 40.50 2.44
N ARG A 251 38.35 41.37 2.31
CA ARG A 251 38.12 42.81 2.04
C ARG A 251 37.53 43.01 0.65
N ALA A 252 37.01 44.20 0.35
CA ALA A 252 36.39 44.49 -0.95
C ALA A 252 37.31 44.19 -2.16
N ALA A 253 38.61 44.47 -2.05
CA ALA A 253 39.60 44.15 -3.09
C ALA A 253 39.88 42.64 -3.27
N PHE A 254 39.52 41.82 -2.28
CA PHE A 254 39.73 40.36 -2.26
C PHE A 254 38.52 39.67 -1.60
N PRO A 255 37.34 39.70 -2.24
CA PRO A 255 36.11 39.28 -1.60
C PRO A 255 36.10 37.78 -1.32
N THR A 256 35.46 37.37 -0.22
CA THR A 256 35.14 35.95 0.01
C THR A 256 34.05 35.53 -0.98
N PRO A 257 34.19 34.40 -1.69
CA PRO A 257 33.20 33.98 -2.68
C PRO A 257 31.86 33.62 -2.02
N THR A 258 30.76 34.08 -2.60
CA THR A 258 29.40 33.68 -2.21
C THR A 258 28.96 32.45 -2.99
N GLY A 259 28.23 31.54 -2.37
CA GLY A 259 27.74 30.34 -3.04
C GLY A 259 27.53 29.15 -2.10
N ASP A 260 27.33 28.00 -2.71
CA ASP A 260 27.12 26.72 -2.04
C ASP A 260 28.37 25.87 -2.25
N PHE A 261 29.03 25.56 -1.13
CA PHE A 261 30.30 24.88 -1.08
C PHE A 261 30.21 23.68 -0.13
N GLU A 262 31.30 22.95 -0.02
CA GLU A 262 31.48 21.88 0.95
C GLU A 262 32.91 21.91 1.50
N ILE A 263 33.09 21.38 2.70
CA ILE A 263 34.43 21.16 3.25
C ILE A 263 35.13 20.08 2.42
N ASN A 264 36.24 20.40 1.77
CA ASN A 264 37.00 19.42 0.99
C ASN A 264 38.26 18.93 1.72
N ARG A 265 38.82 19.71 2.64
CA ARG A 265 40.03 19.34 3.39
C ARG A 265 40.08 20.02 4.75
N LYS A 266 40.82 19.40 5.66
CA LYS A 266 41.04 19.87 7.03
C LYS A 266 42.48 19.55 7.41
N ALA A 267 43.19 20.50 8.00
CA ALA A 267 44.55 20.27 8.46
C ALA A 267 44.86 21.04 9.75
N ARG A 268 45.71 20.43 10.60
CA ARG A 268 46.32 21.06 11.77
C ARG A 268 47.83 21.13 11.58
N PHE A 269 48.44 22.20 12.08
CA PHE A 269 49.89 22.48 12.02
C PHE A 269 50.50 22.35 10.62
N ALA A 270 49.69 22.50 9.57
CA ALA A 270 50.16 22.44 8.21
C ALA A 270 50.95 23.73 7.87
N PRO A 271 52.06 23.61 7.12
CA PRO A 271 52.77 24.79 6.66
C PRO A 271 51.87 25.67 5.80
N TRP A 272 52.14 26.97 5.83
CA TRP A 272 51.61 27.94 4.88
C TRP A 272 52.60 28.08 3.72
N ILE A 273 52.08 27.96 2.51
CA ILE A 273 52.84 28.10 1.27
C ILE A 273 52.50 29.47 0.70
N ASN A 274 53.52 30.28 0.46
CA ASN A 274 53.35 31.62 -0.10
C ASN A 274 52.71 31.54 -1.49
N PRO A 275 51.59 32.23 -1.75
CA PRO A 275 50.91 32.21 -3.03
C PRO A 275 51.65 32.98 -4.14
N GLY A 276 52.76 33.66 -3.84
CA GLY A 276 53.50 34.49 -4.80
C GLY A 276 52.80 35.80 -5.17
N SER A 277 51.73 36.17 -4.45
CA SER A 277 51.00 37.42 -4.66
C SER A 277 51.79 38.63 -4.13
N ALA A 278 51.57 39.81 -4.71
CA ALA A 278 52.28 41.04 -4.33
C ALA A 278 52.21 41.37 -2.83
N TRP A 279 51.06 41.11 -2.18
CA TRP A 279 50.88 41.34 -0.74
C TRP A 279 51.75 40.42 0.15
N ALA A 280 52.24 39.30 -0.40
CA ALA A 280 53.06 38.31 0.28
C ALA A 280 54.51 38.31 -0.22
N ALA A 281 54.92 39.28 -1.04
CA ALA A 281 56.23 39.27 -1.70
C ALA A 281 57.41 39.27 -0.72
N SER A 282 57.26 39.87 0.46
CA SER A 282 58.27 39.91 1.52
C SER A 282 58.27 38.67 2.43
N MET A 283 57.35 37.72 2.24
CA MET A 283 57.22 36.54 3.09
C MET A 283 58.02 35.34 2.55
N PRO A 284 58.57 34.48 3.43
CA PRO A 284 59.23 33.24 3.01
C PRO A 284 58.33 32.36 2.13
N ARG A 285 58.94 31.56 1.24
CA ARG A 285 58.21 30.61 0.38
C ARG A 285 57.36 29.62 1.19
N ILE A 286 57.85 29.20 2.35
CA ILE A 286 57.17 28.30 3.27
C ILE A 286 57.29 28.86 4.69
N ILE A 287 56.17 28.99 5.38
CA ILE A 287 56.13 29.27 6.83
C ILE A 287 55.64 28.00 7.53
N PRO A 288 56.42 27.41 8.46
CA PRO A 288 56.02 26.21 9.19
C PRO A 288 54.67 26.38 9.93
N GLY A 289 54.04 25.27 10.29
CA GLY A 289 52.91 25.31 11.22
C GLY A 289 53.34 25.84 12.58
N GLY A 290 52.50 26.67 13.22
CA GLY A 290 52.81 27.22 14.54
C GLY A 290 52.19 28.60 14.78
N PRO A 291 52.52 29.25 15.92
CA PRO A 291 51.94 30.55 16.30
C PRO A 291 52.19 31.68 15.29
N ASN A 292 53.31 31.62 14.57
CA ASN A 292 53.70 32.64 13.56
C ASN A 292 53.11 32.35 12.17
N ASN A 293 52.38 31.25 12.00
CA ASN A 293 51.75 30.92 10.73
C ASN A 293 50.59 31.90 10.47
N PRO A 294 50.51 32.56 9.30
CA PRO A 294 49.45 33.52 9.01
C PRO A 294 48.06 32.88 8.93
N MET A 295 47.98 31.56 8.79
CA MET A 295 46.74 30.78 8.86
C MET A 295 46.49 30.13 10.24
N GLY A 296 47.35 30.42 11.22
CA GLY A 296 47.35 29.79 12.53
C GLY A 296 47.61 28.28 12.47
N SER A 297 47.23 27.57 13.52
CA SER A 297 47.48 26.13 13.68
C SER A 297 46.39 25.24 13.08
N THR A 298 45.26 25.78 12.63
CA THR A 298 44.11 25.00 12.16
C THR A 298 43.47 25.67 10.94
N LYS A 299 43.25 24.89 9.88
CA LYS A 299 42.57 25.33 8.66
C LYS A 299 41.56 24.29 8.15
N ILE A 300 40.43 24.79 7.68
CA ILE A 300 39.32 24.04 7.10
C ILE A 300 39.10 24.63 5.70
N GLY A 301 39.41 23.85 4.66
CA GLY A 301 39.25 24.26 3.27
C GLY A 301 37.85 23.96 2.77
N ILE A 302 37.38 24.81 1.85
CA ILE A 302 36.18 24.54 1.06
C ILE A 302 36.56 24.12 -0.36
N ASN A 303 35.63 23.55 -1.12
CA ASN A 303 35.76 23.24 -2.54
C ASN A 303 35.80 24.49 -3.46
N TYR A 304 36.49 25.53 -2.99
CA TYR A 304 36.89 26.70 -3.75
C TYR A 304 38.39 26.91 -3.53
N SER A 305 39.17 26.98 -4.60
CA SER A 305 40.63 27.00 -4.51
C SER A 305 41.12 28.18 -3.67
N GLY A 306 42.11 27.93 -2.81
CA GLY A 306 42.72 28.98 -1.98
C GLY A 306 41.87 29.51 -0.81
N VAL A 307 40.61 29.10 -0.64
CA VAL A 307 39.72 29.64 0.41
C VAL A 307 39.59 28.69 1.60
N TYR A 308 39.77 29.23 2.80
CA TYR A 308 39.77 28.49 4.06
C TYR A 308 39.06 29.26 5.18
N MET A 309 38.43 28.53 6.08
CA MET A 309 38.20 28.96 7.46
C MET A 309 39.44 28.60 8.28
N HIS A 310 40.13 29.58 8.85
CA HIS A 310 41.43 29.35 9.50
C HIS A 310 41.67 30.27 10.69
N GLY A 311 42.61 29.89 11.56
CA GLY A 311 43.03 30.71 12.70
C GLY A 311 43.90 31.89 12.28
N VAL A 312 44.24 32.77 13.22
CA VAL A 312 45.16 33.88 12.97
C VAL A 312 46.26 33.95 14.05
N PRO A 313 47.44 34.52 13.76
CA PRO A 313 48.44 34.80 14.79
C PRO A 313 47.93 35.87 15.79
N PRO A 314 48.51 35.97 17.00
CA PRO A 314 48.11 36.95 18.01
C PRO A 314 48.06 38.41 17.53
N SER A 315 48.98 38.80 16.66
CA SER A 315 49.05 40.14 16.07
C SER A 315 47.83 40.53 15.22
N GLU A 316 47.02 39.55 14.80
CA GLU A 316 45.89 39.73 13.89
C GLU A 316 44.53 39.55 14.59
N TYR A 317 44.49 39.40 15.92
CA TYR A 317 43.25 39.18 16.67
C TYR A 317 42.24 40.33 16.48
N SER A 318 42.70 41.56 16.35
CA SER A 318 41.87 42.74 16.10
C SER A 318 41.12 42.70 14.75
N SER A 319 41.59 41.89 13.79
CA SER A 319 40.92 41.76 12.49
C SER A 319 39.58 41.03 12.57
N ILE A 320 39.36 40.21 13.60
CA ILE A 320 38.16 39.36 13.72
C ILE A 320 36.91 40.22 13.92
N GLY A 321 35.92 40.04 13.04
CA GLY A 321 34.69 40.84 12.99
C GLY A 321 34.75 42.01 12.00
N THR A 322 35.80 42.10 11.19
CA THR A 322 35.94 43.09 10.11
C THR A 322 36.26 42.40 8.78
N HIS A 323 36.12 43.11 7.66
CA HIS A 323 36.52 42.62 6.34
C HIS A 323 38.02 42.89 6.11
N ALA A 324 38.88 41.91 6.39
CA ALA A 324 40.33 42.11 6.46
C ALA A 324 41.17 41.14 5.60
N SER A 325 40.60 39.99 5.24
CA SER A 325 41.37 38.91 4.62
C SER A 325 41.54 39.08 3.09
N HIS A 326 42.29 38.17 2.48
CA HIS A 326 42.44 38.03 1.02
C HIS A 326 41.50 36.94 0.44
N GLY A 327 40.27 36.85 0.96
CA GLY A 327 39.23 35.90 0.51
C GLY A 327 38.92 34.76 1.49
N CYS A 328 39.82 34.47 2.43
CA CYS A 328 39.59 33.49 3.50
C CYS A 328 38.64 34.00 4.60
N MET A 329 38.16 33.10 5.45
CA MET A 329 37.40 33.43 6.65
C MET A 329 38.31 33.24 7.87
N ARG A 330 38.95 34.33 8.32
CA ARG A 330 39.79 34.31 9.52
C ARG A 330 38.93 34.11 10.77
N MET A 331 39.41 33.36 11.74
CA MET A 331 38.70 33.06 12.99
C MET A 331 39.68 33.15 14.17
N MET A 332 39.15 33.31 15.39
CA MET A 332 39.96 33.10 16.59
C MET A 332 40.52 31.66 16.60
N PRO A 333 41.78 31.42 17.02
CA PRO A 333 42.36 30.09 17.05
C PRO A 333 41.54 29.04 17.80
N SER A 334 40.94 29.42 18.94
CA SER A 334 40.03 28.55 19.71
C SER A 334 38.74 28.23 18.96
N ASP A 335 38.16 29.20 18.27
CA ASP A 335 36.92 29.05 17.51
C ASP A 335 37.09 28.12 16.29
N VAL A 336 38.18 28.28 15.53
CA VAL A 336 38.44 27.38 14.40
C VAL A 336 38.78 25.97 14.87
N LEU A 337 39.44 25.81 16.01
CA LEU A 337 39.74 24.50 16.59
C LEU A 337 38.46 23.79 17.04
N ASP A 338 37.55 24.51 17.68
CA ASP A 338 36.23 23.98 18.06
C ASP A 338 35.39 23.64 16.82
N LEU A 339 35.34 24.52 15.81
CA LEU A 339 34.66 24.22 14.55
C LEU A 339 35.27 22.98 13.89
N PHE A 340 36.61 22.86 13.86
CA PHE A 340 37.32 21.72 13.31
C PHE A 340 36.90 20.40 13.96
N GLY A 341 36.69 20.38 15.28
CA GLY A 341 36.22 19.18 15.98
C GLY A 341 34.78 18.77 15.64
N ARG A 342 33.95 19.71 15.17
CA ARG A 342 32.50 19.51 14.99
C ARG A 342 32.06 19.20 13.56
N VAL A 343 32.95 19.40 12.59
CA VAL A 343 32.65 19.31 11.15
C VAL A 343 33.52 18.26 10.48
N LYS A 344 33.06 17.70 9.36
CA LYS A 344 33.79 16.71 8.56
C LYS A 344 33.91 17.15 7.11
N VAL A 345 34.84 16.53 6.39
CA VAL A 345 34.89 16.63 4.92
C VAL A 345 33.54 16.18 4.35
N GLY A 346 33.02 16.91 3.38
CA GLY A 346 31.69 16.77 2.79
C GLY A 346 30.56 17.50 3.53
N ASP A 347 30.80 18.12 4.70
CA ASP A 347 29.77 18.97 5.32
C ASP A 347 29.55 20.23 4.46
N PRO A 348 28.29 20.62 4.19
CA PRO A 348 27.99 21.76 3.33
C PRO A 348 28.28 23.10 4.01
N VAL A 349 28.79 24.05 3.23
CA VAL A 349 29.12 25.42 3.62
C VAL A 349 28.38 26.39 2.69
N PHE A 350 27.54 27.23 3.25
CA PHE A 350 26.75 28.20 2.50
C PHE A 350 27.23 29.60 2.82
N ILE A 351 27.80 30.28 1.84
CA ILE A 351 28.31 31.65 2.01
C ILE A 351 27.29 32.61 1.40
N ARG A 352 26.84 33.58 2.20
CA ARG A 352 25.80 34.56 1.85
C ARG A 352 26.28 35.97 2.18
N PRO A 353 25.90 36.97 1.36
CA PRO A 353 26.27 38.36 1.58
C PRO A 353 25.80 38.88 2.94
#